data_AF-A0A259KLW3-F1
#
_entry.id   AF-A0A259KLW3-F1
#
_cell.length_a   1.000
_cell.length_b   1.000
_cell.length_c   1.000
_cell.angle_alpha   90.00
_cell.angle_beta   90.00
_cell.angle_gamma   90.00
#
_symmetry.space_group_name_H-M   'P 1'
#
loop_
_entity.id
_entity.type
_entity.pdbx_description
1 polymer ?
#
loop_
_entity_poly.entity_id
_entity_poly.type
_entity_poly.pdbx_seq_one_letter_code
_entity_poly.pdbx_strand_id
1 'polypeptide(L)'
;MTQYLHDYFSGHATQAIEGMKAALQAQSFYKRLEMRLAKGEDLSGELPVIAKVGNAGALEVVEEAIAENKALETSVWDFSPKVQKIGKVTLDLHKEPFEHLPRVTQTLAYKCPAGVVKVTIQTSGENFKVEFTTEKTKMAAEMAMRELEKEISFALLSAQ
;
A
#
# COMPACT_ATOMS: atom_id res chain seq x y z
N MET A 1 1.01 -3.84 25.54
CA MET A 1 1.21 -3.61 24.10
C MET A 1 2.70 -3.56 23.85
N THR A 2 3.19 -4.28 22.85
CA THR A 2 4.61 -4.25 22.55
C THR A 2 4.89 -3.14 21.55
N GLN A 3 5.88 -2.30 21.86
CA GLN A 3 6.28 -1.17 21.01
C GLN A 3 6.65 -1.66 19.59
N TYR A 4 7.27 -2.84 19.51
CA TYR A 4 7.67 -3.48 18.27
C TYR A 4 6.52 -3.66 17.25
N LEU A 5 5.38 -4.22 17.68
CA LEU A 5 4.24 -4.39 16.78
C LEU A 5 3.73 -3.05 16.25
N HIS A 6 3.62 -2.06 17.14
CA HIS A 6 3.18 -0.73 16.76
C HIS A 6 4.14 -0.10 15.74
N ASP A 7 5.44 -0.19 15.96
CA ASP A 7 6.47 0.34 15.06
C ASP A 7 6.46 -0.35 13.70
N TYR A 8 6.31 -1.69 13.68
CA TYR A 8 6.21 -2.46 12.44
C TYR A 8 5.02 -2.01 11.58
N PHE A 9 3.82 -1.97 12.14
CA PHE A 9 2.62 -1.59 11.39
C PHE A 9 2.60 -0.09 11.03
N SER A 10 3.18 0.76 11.89
CA SER A 10 3.35 2.18 11.59
C SER A 10 4.33 2.40 10.45
N GLY A 11 5.48 1.72 10.47
CA GLY A 11 6.47 1.78 9.40
C GLY A 11 5.91 1.29 8.06
N HIS A 12 5.15 0.19 8.08
CA HIS A 12 4.40 -0.30 6.91
C HIS A 12 3.44 0.76 6.37
N ALA A 13 2.63 1.38 7.24
CA ALA A 13 1.69 2.42 6.85
C ALA A 13 2.39 3.63 6.23
N THR A 14 3.50 4.10 6.82
CA THR A 14 4.30 5.20 6.27
C THR A 14 4.81 4.89 4.87
N GLN A 15 5.42 3.72 4.69
CA GLN A 15 5.95 3.29 3.38
C GLN A 15 4.84 3.14 2.33
N ALA A 16 3.70 2.56 2.72
CA ALA A 16 2.56 2.41 1.82
C ALA A 16 1.97 3.75 1.39
N ILE A 17 1.85 4.72 2.31
CA ILE A 17 1.40 6.09 1.98
C ILE A 17 2.37 6.77 1.02
N GLU A 18 3.67 6.68 1.27
CA GLU A 18 4.70 7.25 0.40
C GLU A 18 4.67 6.62 -1.01
N GLY A 19 4.59 5.29 -1.09
CA GLY A 19 4.47 4.56 -2.35
C GLY A 19 3.19 4.91 -3.12
N MET A 20 2.05 4.97 -2.42
CA MET A 20 0.77 5.35 -3.01
C MET A 20 0.81 6.80 -3.56
N LYS A 21 1.41 7.72 -2.80
CA LYS A 21 1.61 9.11 -3.24
C LYS A 21 2.48 9.18 -4.51
N ALA A 22 3.58 8.46 -4.55
CA ALA A 22 4.46 8.41 -5.72
C ALA A 22 3.72 7.85 -6.95
N ALA A 23 2.96 6.77 -6.78
CA ALA A 23 2.16 6.17 -7.85
C ALA A 23 1.10 7.13 -8.40
N LEU A 24 0.39 7.86 -7.52
CA LEU A 24 -0.61 8.86 -7.93
C LEU A 24 0.01 10.05 -8.67
N GLN A 25 1.19 10.50 -8.24
CA GLN A 25 1.93 11.56 -8.93
C GLN A 25 2.39 11.13 -10.31
N ALA A 26 2.97 9.93 -10.43
CA ALA A 26 3.38 9.34 -11.69
C ALA A 26 2.19 9.15 -12.64
N GLN A 27 1.07 8.61 -12.15
CA GLN A 27 -0.15 8.48 -12.95
C GLN A 27 -0.65 9.84 -13.47
N SER A 28 -0.61 10.88 -12.63
CA SER A 28 -1.01 12.23 -13.03
C SER A 28 -0.09 12.81 -14.10
N PHE A 29 1.20 12.51 -14.04
CA PHE A 29 2.16 12.89 -15.08
C PHE A 29 1.85 12.19 -16.40
N TYR A 30 1.69 10.86 -16.40
CA TYR A 30 1.43 10.09 -17.60
C TYR A 30 0.08 10.44 -18.26
N LYS A 31 -0.98 10.67 -17.47
CA LYS A 31 -2.27 11.14 -18.01
C LYS A 31 -2.17 12.48 -18.75
N ARG A 32 -1.30 13.39 -18.32
CA ARG A 32 -1.06 14.65 -19.04
C ARG A 32 -0.34 14.40 -20.38
N LEU A 33 0.62 13.47 -20.40
CA LEU A 33 1.30 13.09 -21.64
C LEU A 33 0.35 12.40 -22.61
N GLU A 34 -0.46 11.47 -22.12
CA GLU A 34 -1.49 10.77 -22.89
C GLU A 34 -2.40 11.76 -23.63
N MET A 35 -2.94 12.76 -22.91
CA MET A 35 -3.80 13.79 -23.51
C MET A 35 -3.11 14.62 -24.61
N ARG A 36 -1.81 14.86 -24.51
CA ARG A 36 -1.04 15.64 -25.50
C ARG A 36 -0.68 14.78 -26.71
N LEU A 37 -0.21 13.55 -26.47
CA LEU A 37 0.09 12.56 -27.51
C LEU A 37 -1.16 12.20 -28.32
N ALA A 38 -2.31 12.02 -27.67
CA ALA A 38 -3.58 11.75 -28.34
C ALA A 38 -4.05 12.91 -29.24
N LYS A 39 -3.60 14.15 -28.99
CA LYS A 39 -3.84 15.31 -29.86
C LYS A 39 -2.84 15.43 -31.01
N GLY A 40 -1.86 14.52 -31.10
CA GLY A 40 -0.81 14.53 -32.12
C GLY A 40 0.30 15.55 -31.85
N GLU A 41 0.41 16.07 -30.63
CA GLU A 41 1.49 17.00 -30.26
C GLU A 41 2.85 16.27 -30.33
N ASP A 42 3.86 16.88 -30.96
CA ASP A 42 5.21 16.33 -31.00
C ASP A 42 5.95 16.70 -29.71
N LEU A 43 6.14 15.71 -28.85
CA LEU A 43 6.80 15.84 -27.56
C LEU A 43 8.28 15.44 -27.61
N SER A 44 8.85 15.19 -28.79
CA SER A 44 10.24 14.76 -28.94
C SER A 44 11.27 15.74 -28.39
N GLY A 45 10.95 17.04 -28.34
CA GLY A 45 11.79 18.06 -27.71
C GLY A 45 11.83 17.99 -26.18
N GLU A 46 10.77 17.48 -25.55
CA GLU A 46 10.69 17.31 -24.09
C GLU A 46 11.13 15.91 -23.66
N LEU A 47 10.79 14.91 -24.47
CA LEU A 47 11.06 13.50 -24.23
C LEU A 47 11.75 12.91 -25.47
N PRO A 48 13.09 12.95 -25.53
CA PRO A 48 13.86 12.51 -26.70
C PRO A 48 13.61 11.05 -27.12
N VAL A 49 13.10 10.21 -26.22
CA VAL A 49 12.71 8.83 -26.54
C VAL A 49 11.59 8.76 -27.57
N ILE A 50 10.71 9.76 -27.61
CA ILE A 50 9.57 9.83 -28.55
C ILE A 50 10.05 9.97 -29.99
N ALA A 51 11.17 10.66 -30.22
CA ALA A 51 11.80 10.72 -31.55
C ALA A 51 12.21 9.33 -32.09
N LYS A 52 12.46 8.35 -31.19
CA LYS A 52 12.88 6.99 -31.56
C LYS A 52 11.69 6.06 -31.79
N VAL A 53 10.65 6.16 -30.95
CA VAL A 53 9.50 5.23 -30.96
C VAL A 53 8.27 5.77 -31.71
N GLY A 54 8.25 7.08 -32.00
CA GLY A 54 7.11 7.77 -32.58
C GLY A 54 5.95 7.97 -31.59
N ASN A 55 5.00 8.84 -31.93
CA ASN A 55 3.88 9.19 -31.04
C ASN A 55 2.99 7.97 -30.68
N ALA A 56 2.79 7.04 -31.61
CA ALA A 56 1.99 5.84 -31.35
C ALA A 56 2.66 4.90 -30.33
N GLY A 57 3.95 4.63 -30.49
CA GLY A 57 4.70 3.82 -29.52
C GLY A 57 4.85 4.51 -28.17
N ALA A 58 4.97 5.85 -28.16
CA ALA A 58 4.96 6.62 -26.93
C ALA A 58 3.62 6.53 -26.19
N LEU A 59 2.50 6.54 -26.90
CA LEU A 59 1.17 6.41 -26.31
C LEU A 59 0.97 5.04 -25.63
N GLU A 60 1.38 3.95 -26.29
CA GLU A 60 1.31 2.60 -25.74
C GLU A 60 2.08 2.48 -24.41
N VAL A 61 3.31 2.99 -24.37
CA VAL A 61 4.14 3.00 -23.15
C VAL A 61 3.50 3.85 -22.04
N VAL A 62 2.88 4.97 -22.40
CA VAL A 62 2.19 5.84 -21.43
C VAL A 62 0.96 5.16 -20.84
N GLU A 63 0.16 4.47 -21.66
CA GLU A 63 -1.01 3.70 -21.20
C GLU A 63 -0.60 2.55 -20.27
N GLU A 64 0.46 1.81 -20.62
CA GLU A 64 1.04 0.77 -19.77
C GLU A 64 1.50 1.35 -18.43
N ALA A 65 2.25 2.46 -18.45
CA ALA A 65 2.70 3.11 -17.23
C ALA A 65 1.53 3.61 -16.35
N ILE A 66 0.43 4.08 -16.94
CA ILE A 66 -0.78 4.45 -16.16
C ILE A 66 -1.38 3.21 -15.48
N ALA A 67 -1.46 2.08 -16.19
CA ALA A 67 -1.99 0.83 -15.66
C ALA A 67 -1.12 0.26 -14.54
N GLU A 68 0.21 0.26 -14.72
CA GLU A 68 1.17 -0.16 -13.71
C GLU A 68 1.07 0.71 -12.44
N ASN A 69 1.05 2.03 -12.60
CA ASN A 69 0.93 2.94 -11.45
C ASN A 69 -0.43 2.80 -10.74
N LYS A 70 -1.50 2.46 -11.47
CA LYS A 70 -2.79 2.14 -10.86
C LYS A 70 -2.73 0.84 -10.04
N ALA A 71 -2.00 -0.17 -10.49
CA ALA A 71 -1.78 -1.39 -9.72
C ALA A 71 -0.87 -1.15 -8.49
N LEU A 72 0.14 -0.28 -8.64
CA LEU A 72 1.01 0.16 -7.54
C LEU A 72 0.24 0.88 -6.44
N GLU A 73 -0.75 1.71 -6.77
CA GLU A 73 -1.61 2.41 -5.80
C GLU A 73 -2.19 1.47 -4.73
N THR A 74 -2.51 0.23 -5.10
CA THR A 74 -3.05 -0.79 -4.18
C THR A 74 -1.96 -1.70 -3.61
N SER A 75 -1.05 -2.21 -4.46
CA SER A 75 -0.06 -3.23 -4.05
C SER A 75 1.00 -2.72 -3.07
N VAL A 76 1.23 -1.40 -2.98
CA VAL A 76 2.09 -0.81 -1.92
C VAL A 76 1.57 -1.07 -0.51
N TRP A 77 0.29 -1.43 -0.35
CA TRP A 77 -0.29 -1.81 0.93
C TRP A 77 -0.06 -3.27 1.27
N ASP A 78 0.39 -4.11 0.34
CA ASP A 78 0.57 -5.52 0.59
C ASP A 78 1.65 -5.76 1.65
N PHE A 79 1.30 -6.52 2.69
CA PHE A 79 2.33 -7.03 3.60
C PHE A 79 3.27 -7.98 2.85
N SER A 80 4.45 -8.26 3.43
CA SER A 80 5.31 -9.31 2.87
C SER A 80 4.54 -10.63 2.74
N PRO A 81 4.83 -11.48 1.74
CA PRO A 81 4.08 -12.72 1.51
C PRO A 81 4.05 -13.66 2.71
N LYS A 82 5.05 -13.57 3.60
CA LYS A 82 5.10 -14.34 4.85
C LYS A 82 4.17 -13.77 5.91
N VAL A 83 4.14 -12.45 6.08
CA VAL A 83 3.21 -11.79 7.00
C VAL A 83 1.77 -11.95 6.52
N GLN A 84 1.50 -11.94 5.22
CA GLN A 84 0.15 -12.24 4.71
C GLN A 84 -0.33 -13.66 5.05
N LYS A 85 0.59 -14.62 5.25
CA LYS A 85 0.25 -16.01 5.59
C LYS A 85 -0.08 -16.22 7.06
N ILE A 86 0.33 -15.30 7.95
CA ILE A 86 0.08 -15.49 9.39
C ILE A 86 -1.40 -15.29 9.75
N GLY A 87 -2.15 -14.52 8.94
CA GLY A 87 -3.55 -14.20 9.24
C GLY A 87 -4.33 -13.77 8.01
N LYS A 88 -5.63 -13.53 8.21
CA LYS A 88 -6.49 -13.02 7.13
C LYS A 88 -6.24 -11.52 6.96
N VAL A 89 -5.79 -11.11 5.77
CA VAL A 89 -5.63 -9.71 5.40
C VAL A 89 -6.86 -9.24 4.61
N THR A 90 -7.35 -8.04 4.92
CA THR A 90 -8.33 -7.34 4.10
C THR A 90 -7.88 -5.90 3.88
N LEU A 91 -8.07 -5.40 2.66
CA LEU A 91 -7.75 -4.04 2.27
C LEU A 91 -9.01 -3.42 1.67
N ASP A 92 -9.42 -2.28 2.21
CA ASP A 92 -10.47 -1.45 1.64
C ASP A 92 -9.88 -0.08 1.30
N LEU A 93 -10.06 0.34 0.06
CA LEU A 93 -9.53 1.60 -0.46
C LEU A 93 -10.71 2.43 -0.97
N HIS A 94 -10.91 3.59 -0.36
CA HIS A 94 -12.02 4.48 -0.64
C HIS A 94 -11.51 5.85 -1.09
N LYS A 95 -11.93 6.28 -2.27
CA LYS A 95 -11.58 7.59 -2.81
C LYS A 95 -12.70 8.60 -2.51
N GLU A 96 -12.42 9.52 -1.60
CA GLU A 96 -13.30 10.64 -1.33
C GLU A 96 -13.18 11.72 -2.41
N PRO A 97 -14.28 12.37 -2.85
CA PRO A 97 -14.24 13.35 -3.95
C PRO A 97 -13.30 14.55 -3.74
N PHE A 98 -13.02 14.92 -2.49
CA PHE A 98 -12.24 16.10 -2.14
C PHE A 98 -10.89 15.76 -1.49
N GLU A 99 -10.48 14.49 -1.49
CA GLU A 99 -9.18 14.07 -0.97
C GLU A 99 -8.24 13.67 -2.11
N HIS A 100 -7.00 14.13 -2.02
CA HIS A 100 -5.97 13.78 -2.99
C HIS A 100 -5.50 12.33 -2.83
N LEU A 101 -5.44 11.84 -1.59
CA LEU A 101 -5.06 10.47 -1.27
C LEU A 101 -6.33 9.67 -0.94
N PRO A 102 -6.46 8.45 -1.47
CA PRO A 102 -7.48 7.52 -1.00
C PRO A 102 -7.34 7.24 0.49
N ARG A 103 -8.48 7.07 1.15
CA ARG A 103 -8.54 6.52 2.50
C ARG A 103 -8.40 5.02 2.42
N VAL A 104 -7.61 4.45 3.31
CA VAL A 104 -7.30 3.03 3.34
C VAL A 104 -7.64 2.47 4.71
N THR A 105 -8.40 1.39 4.73
CA THR A 105 -8.58 0.54 5.90
C THR A 105 -7.95 -0.82 5.60
N GLN A 106 -6.77 -1.06 6.18
CA GLN A 106 -6.14 -2.37 6.14
C GLN A 106 -6.37 -3.09 7.46
N THR A 107 -6.72 -4.36 7.40
CA THR A 107 -6.89 -5.22 8.57
C THR A 107 -6.07 -6.48 8.42
N LEU A 108 -5.34 -6.85 9.47
CA LEU A 108 -4.81 -8.20 9.67
C LEU A 108 -5.54 -8.85 10.85
N ALA A 109 -6.21 -9.98 10.61
CA ALA A 109 -6.81 -10.80 11.64
C ALA A 109 -5.97 -12.06 11.87
N TYR A 110 -5.24 -12.09 12.98
CA TYR A 110 -4.41 -13.21 13.43
C TYR A 110 -5.17 -14.04 14.47
N LYS A 111 -5.24 -15.36 14.28
CA LYS A 111 -5.90 -16.28 15.21
C LYS A 111 -4.86 -17.21 15.83
N CYS A 112 -4.87 -17.29 17.15
CA CYS A 112 -4.02 -18.19 17.93
C CYS A 112 -4.83 -18.90 19.03
N PRO A 113 -4.26 -19.88 19.75
CA PRO A 113 -4.95 -20.54 20.86
C PRO A 113 -5.40 -19.59 21.98
N ALA A 114 -4.70 -18.46 22.16
CA ALA A 114 -5.05 -17.44 23.17
C ALA A 114 -6.14 -16.47 22.69
N GLY A 115 -6.61 -16.58 21.45
CA GLY A 115 -7.69 -15.76 20.90
C GLY A 115 -7.32 -15.10 19.56
N VAL A 116 -8.08 -14.07 19.19
CA VAL A 116 -7.88 -13.31 17.94
C VAL A 116 -7.29 -11.94 18.23
N VAL A 117 -6.25 -11.57 17.48
CA VAL A 117 -5.74 -10.20 17.40
C VAL A 117 -6.11 -9.61 16.05
N LYS A 118 -6.84 -8.50 16.08
CA LYS A 118 -7.14 -7.70 14.89
C LYS A 118 -6.29 -6.43 14.92
N VAL A 119 -5.41 -6.29 13.95
CA VAL A 119 -4.67 -5.06 13.70
C VAL A 119 -5.41 -4.30 12.60
N THR A 120 -5.76 -3.04 12.85
CA THR A 120 -6.43 -2.18 11.87
C THR A 120 -5.58 -0.94 11.65
N ILE A 121 -5.19 -0.69 10.39
CA ILE A 121 -4.57 0.56 9.95
C ILE A 121 -5.63 1.35 9.20
N GLN A 122 -5.87 2.58 9.61
CA GLN A 122 -6.82 3.50 8.98
C GLN A 122 -6.11 4.79 8.61
N THR A 123 -6.27 5.25 7.37
CA THR A 123 -5.67 6.52 6.91
C THR A 123 -6.70 7.64 6.74
N SER A 124 -6.20 8.87 6.85
CA SER A 124 -6.88 10.10 6.47
C SER A 124 -5.83 11.08 5.94
N GLY A 125 -5.77 11.22 4.61
CA GLY A 125 -4.65 11.87 3.94
C GLY A 125 -3.32 11.15 4.23
N GLU A 126 -2.31 11.91 4.67
CA GLU A 126 -0.99 11.37 5.05
C GLU A 126 -0.95 10.87 6.51
N ASN A 127 -2.02 11.07 7.28
CA ASN A 127 -2.10 10.60 8.65
C ASN A 127 -2.67 9.18 8.71
N PHE A 128 -2.28 8.43 9.74
CA PHE A 128 -2.84 7.11 9.99
C PHE A 128 -3.01 6.83 11.48
N LYS A 129 -3.84 5.83 11.77
CA LYS A 129 -4.03 5.26 13.09
C LYS A 129 -3.84 3.76 13.01
N VAL A 130 -3.09 3.20 13.96
CA VAL A 130 -2.95 1.76 14.16
C VAL A 130 -3.72 1.37 15.42
N GLU A 131 -4.67 0.45 15.29
CA GLU A 131 -5.47 -0.07 16.40
C GLU A 131 -5.29 -1.58 16.54
N PHE A 132 -5.20 -2.03 17.80
CA PHE A 132 -5.15 -3.43 18.15
C PHE A 132 -6.39 -3.79 18.96
N THR A 133 -7.16 -4.74 18.44
CA THR A 133 -8.34 -5.29 19.13
C THR A 133 -8.08 -6.75 19.47
N THR A 134 -8.28 -7.09 20.75
CA THR A 134 -8.12 -8.45 21.28
C THR A 134 -9.38 -8.89 22.03
N GLU A 135 -9.40 -10.16 22.46
CA GLU A 135 -10.43 -10.65 23.39
C GLU A 135 -10.40 -9.91 24.74
N LYS A 136 -11.53 -9.97 25.47
CA LYS A 136 -11.79 -9.15 26.67
C LYS A 136 -10.88 -9.50 27.86
N THR A 137 -10.35 -10.72 27.94
CA THR A 137 -9.57 -11.15 29.09
C THR A 137 -8.12 -10.68 28.97
N LYS A 138 -7.65 -9.87 29.93
CA LYS A 138 -6.30 -9.24 29.89
C LYS A 138 -5.17 -10.24 29.65
N MET A 139 -5.19 -11.40 30.33
CA MET A 139 -4.16 -12.42 30.19
C MET A 139 -4.13 -13.04 28.78
N ALA A 140 -5.31 -13.36 28.23
CA ALA A 140 -5.45 -13.90 26.88
C ALA A 140 -4.99 -12.88 25.81
N ALA A 141 -5.36 -11.61 25.99
CA ALA A 141 -4.92 -10.51 25.14
C ALA A 141 -3.39 -10.36 25.12
N GLU A 142 -2.73 -10.37 26.29
CA GLU A 142 -1.28 -10.28 26.38
C GLU A 142 -0.57 -11.47 25.71
N MET A 143 -1.09 -12.69 25.91
CA MET A 143 -0.55 -13.89 25.25
C MET A 143 -0.73 -13.84 23.73
N ALA A 144 -1.92 -13.48 23.24
CA ALA A 144 -2.20 -13.40 21.81
C ALA A 144 -1.34 -12.34 21.11
N MET A 145 -1.11 -11.20 21.76
CA MET A 145 -0.21 -10.15 21.25
C MET A 145 1.25 -10.61 21.20
N ARG A 146 1.73 -11.36 22.21
CA ARG A 146 3.09 -11.92 22.20
C ARG A 146 3.30 -12.97 21.11
N GLU A 147 2.32 -13.83 20.87
CA GLU A 147 2.39 -14.79 19.77
C GLU A 147 2.38 -14.08 18.40
N LEU A 148 1.57 -13.04 18.22
CA LEU A 148 1.60 -12.24 16.99
C LEU A 148 2.99 -11.61 16.76
N GLU A 149 3.58 -11.01 17.79
CA GLU A 149 4.93 -10.43 17.72
C GLU A 149 5.97 -11.45 17.28
N LYS A 150 5.93 -12.64 17.90
CA LYS A 150 6.82 -13.75 17.58
C LYS A 150 6.65 -14.19 16.11
N GLU A 151 5.43 -14.41 15.65
CA GLU A 151 5.15 -14.80 14.26
C GLU A 151 5.61 -13.75 13.26
N ILE A 152 5.37 -12.46 13.52
CA ILE A 152 5.87 -11.37 12.67
C ILE A 152 7.40 -11.36 12.66
N SER A 153 8.04 -11.49 13.82
CA SER A 153 9.51 -11.53 13.91
C SER A 153 10.10 -12.68 13.10
N PHE A 154 9.52 -13.89 13.18
CA PHE A 154 9.95 -15.04 12.37
C PHE A 154 9.68 -14.85 10.86
N ALA A 155 8.54 -14.27 10.51
CA ALA A 155 8.21 -13.97 9.12
C ALA A 155 9.23 -13.01 8.50
N LEU A 156 9.68 -12.01 9.25
CA LEU A 156 10.67 -11.01 8.78
C LEU A 156 12.11 -11.55 8.79
N LEU A 157 12.52 -12.32 9.81
CA LEU A 157 13.85 -12.93 9.87
C LEU A 157 14.08 -13.94 8.74
N SER A 158 13.06 -14.73 8.41
CA SER A 158 13.17 -15.73 7.35
C SER A 158 13.05 -15.12 5.94
N ALA A 159 12.68 -13.85 5.82
CA ALA A 159 12.55 -13.15 4.53
C ALA A 159 13.90 -12.63 3.98
N GLN A 160 14.99 -12.79 4.74
CA GLN A 160 16.37 -12.58 4.28
C GLN A 160 16.88 -13.75 3.44
#